data_AF-A0A523VU33-F1
#
_entry.id   AF-A0A523VU33-F1
#
_cell.length_a   1.000
_cell.length_b   1.000
_cell.length_c   1.000
_cell.angle_alpha   90.00
_cell.angle_beta   90.00
_cell.angle_gamma   90.00
#
_symmetry.space_group_name_H-M   'P 1'
#
loop_
_entity.id
_entity.type
_entity.pdbx_description
1 polymer ?
#
loop_
_entity_poly.entity_id
_entity_poly.type
_entity_poly.pdbx_seq_one_letter_code
_entity_poly.pdbx_strand_id
1 'polypeptide(L)'
;MTLEKIVRRIPSSSWEVTSERLIDIVLNSKHANKMPSGLAKTILYYWQRDQLASEIGLQRLLEASLHIDPEKTVEALKELGLQELVTLLESH
;
A
#
# COMPACT_ATOMS: atom_id res chain seq x y z
N MET A 1 -2.57 11.13 -11.29
CA MET A 1 -2.04 11.65 -10.00
C MET A 1 -1.04 10.59 -9.50
N THR A 2 0.11 10.97 -8.95
CA THR A 2 1.13 9.97 -8.54
C THR A 2 0.81 9.40 -7.16
N LEU A 3 1.10 8.12 -6.92
CA LEU A 3 0.90 7.46 -5.61
C LEU A 3 1.61 8.19 -4.46
N GLU A 4 2.75 8.83 -4.74
CA GLU A 4 3.46 9.74 -3.82
C GLU A 4 2.53 10.81 -3.22
N LYS A 5 1.69 11.46 -4.04
CA LYS A 5 0.75 12.48 -3.56
C LYS A 5 -0.37 11.91 -2.71
N ILE A 6 -0.72 10.64 -2.92
CA ILE A 6 -1.76 9.94 -2.16
C ILE A 6 -1.20 9.58 -0.77
N VAL A 7 0.01 9.01 -0.71
CA VAL A 7 0.64 8.63 0.55
C VAL A 7 0.89 9.83 1.46
N ARG A 8 1.25 10.99 0.90
CA ARG A 8 1.43 12.23 1.68
C ARG A 8 0.16 12.73 2.39
N ARG A 9 -1.02 12.23 2.01
CA ARG A 9 -2.29 12.54 2.69
C ARG A 9 -2.60 11.56 3.83
N ILE A 10 -1.87 10.45 3.96
CA ILE A 10 -2.00 9.53 5.09
C ILE A 10 -1.40 10.20 6.33
N PRO A 11 -2.17 10.37 7.42
CA PRO A 11 -1.63 10.88 8.68
C PRO A 11 -0.45 10.04 9.15
N SER A 12 0.66 10.67 9.58
CA SER A 12 1.83 9.94 10.07
C SER A 12 1.52 9.03 11.27
N SER A 13 0.53 9.41 12.09
CA SER A 13 0.03 8.61 13.20
C SER A 13 -0.62 7.29 12.78
N SER A 14 -1.02 7.15 11.51
CA SER A 14 -1.62 5.92 10.96
C SER A 14 -0.67 5.14 10.05
N TRP A 15 0.58 5.55 9.90
CA TRP A 15 1.51 4.88 8.98
C TRP A 15 1.78 3.43 9.36
N GLU A 16 1.95 3.14 10.65
CA GLU A 16 2.20 1.79 11.13
C GLU A 16 1.04 0.85 10.80
N VAL A 17 -0.18 1.19 11.26
CA VAL A 17 -1.38 0.38 11.00
C VAL A 17 -1.70 0.27 9.50
N THR A 18 -1.42 1.31 8.72
CA THR A 18 -1.59 1.26 7.27
C THR A 18 -0.58 0.30 6.63
N SER A 19 0.68 0.36 7.06
CA SER A 19 1.74 -0.53 6.59
C SER A 19 1.40 -1.99 6.91
N GLU A 20 1.04 -2.29 8.16
CA GLU A 20 0.61 -3.64 8.60
C GLU A 20 -0.55 -4.16 7.74
N ARG A 21 -1.57 -3.33 7.51
CA ARG A 21 -2.74 -3.74 6.73
C ARG A 21 -2.41 -4.01 5.26
N LEU A 22 -1.52 -3.22 4.66
CA LEU A 22 -1.08 -3.44 3.28
C LEU A 22 -0.17 -4.66 3.17
N ILE A 23 0.69 -4.90 4.17
CA ILE A 23 1.50 -6.12 4.29
C ILE A 23 0.59 -7.35 4.30
N ASP A 24 -0.47 -7.34 5.11
CA ASP A 24 -1.43 -8.45 5.18
C ASP A 24 -2.10 -8.73 3.84
N ILE A 25 -2.42 -7.70 3.06
CA ILE A 25 -2.94 -7.87 1.70
C ILE A 25 -1.88 -8.52 0.81
N VAL A 26 -0.64 -8.02 0.84
CA VAL A 26 0.44 -8.52 0.01
C VAL A 26 0.80 -9.97 0.30
N LEU A 27 0.92 -10.35 1.57
CA LEU A 27 1.31 -11.70 1.96
C LEU A 27 0.21 -12.73 1.76
N ASN A 28 -1.05 -12.33 1.95
CA ASN A 28 -2.19 -13.26 1.91
C ASN A 28 -2.97 -13.22 0.59
N SER A 29 -2.50 -12.48 -0.41
CA SER A 29 -3.17 -12.42 -1.71
C SER A 29 -3.02 -13.73 -2.48
N LYS A 30 -4.15 -14.26 -2.98
CA LYS A 30 -4.15 -15.38 -3.95
C LYS A 30 -3.58 -14.99 -5.31
N HIS A 31 -3.35 -13.69 -5.54
CA HIS A 31 -2.85 -13.12 -6.79
C HIS A 31 -1.38 -12.69 -6.69
N ALA A 32 -0.62 -13.23 -5.73
CA ALA A 32 0.80 -12.91 -5.56
C ALA A 32 1.65 -13.14 -6.83
N ASN A 33 1.22 -14.03 -7.72
CA ASN A 33 1.84 -14.26 -9.03
C ASN A 33 1.76 -13.05 -9.98
N LYS A 34 0.85 -12.09 -9.74
CA LYS A 34 0.80 -10.83 -10.48
C LYS A 34 1.90 -9.86 -10.05
N MET A 35 2.53 -10.07 -8.88
CA MET A 35 3.53 -9.14 -8.34
C MET A 35 4.76 -9.01 -9.25
N PRO A 36 5.09 -7.80 -9.74
CA PRO A 36 6.32 -7.58 -10.48
C PRO A 36 7.53 -7.89 -9.59
N SER A 37 8.48 -8.68 -10.09
CA SER A 37 9.64 -9.14 -9.31
C SER A 37 10.49 -7.97 -8.78
N GLY A 38 10.61 -6.88 -9.53
CA GLY A 38 11.29 -5.65 -9.10
C GLY A 38 10.60 -4.97 -7.91
N LEU A 39 9.26 -4.95 -7.92
CA LEU A 39 8.46 -4.38 -6.84
C LEU A 39 8.56 -5.24 -5.57
N ALA A 40 8.48 -6.57 -5.73
CA ALA A 40 8.69 -7.52 -4.62
C ALA A 40 10.06 -7.33 -3.95
N LYS A 41 11.13 -7.27 -4.74
CA LYS A 41 12.50 -7.03 -4.23
C LYS A 41 12.61 -5.69 -3.49
N THR A 42 11.94 -4.66 -4.00
CA THR A 42 11.92 -3.33 -3.37
C THR A 42 11.23 -3.37 -2.01
N ILE A 43 10.09 -4.06 -1.89
CA ILE A 43 9.40 -4.24 -0.62
C ILE A 43 10.28 -4.99 0.38
N LEU A 44 10.91 -6.10 -0.03
CA LEU A 44 11.82 -6.85 0.84
C LEU A 44 13.01 -6.00 1.31
N TYR A 45 13.55 -5.14 0.44
CA TYR A 45 14.63 -4.22 0.79
C TYR A 45 14.25 -3.27 1.92
N TYR A 46 13.05 -2.67 1.85
CA TYR A 46 12.54 -1.77 2.90
C TYR A 46 12.12 -2.53 4.16
N TRP A 47 11.55 -3.73 4.02
CA TRP A 47 11.20 -4.59 5.15
C TRP A 47 12.41 -4.88 6.02
N GLN A 48 13.51 -5.34 5.41
CA GLN A 48 14.74 -5.70 6.14
C GLN A 48 15.37 -4.54 6.93
N ARG A 49 14.94 -3.31 6.68
CA ARG A 49 15.44 -2.08 7.32
C ARG A 49 14.41 -1.44 8.25
N ASP A 50 13.27 -2.08 8.45
CA ASP A 50 12.16 -1.53 9.23
C ASP A 50 11.63 -0.19 8.66
N GLN A 51 11.58 -0.09 7.32
CA GLN A 51 11.22 1.14 6.61
C GLN A 51 9.91 1.04 5.83
N LEU A 52 9.07 0.04 6.12
CA LEU A 52 7.78 -0.11 5.45
C LEU A 52 6.75 0.95 5.92
N ALA A 53 6.78 1.32 7.20
CA ALA A 53 6.02 2.44 7.74
C ALA A 53 6.72 3.79 7.49
N SER A 54 7.17 4.03 6.25
CA SER A 54 7.71 5.31 5.78
C SER A 54 6.94 5.78 4.55
N GLU A 55 7.07 7.04 4.16
CA GLU A 55 6.43 7.57 2.94
C GLU A 55 6.75 6.69 1.72
N ILE A 56 8.02 6.32 1.53
CA ILE A 56 8.43 5.47 0.40
C ILE A 56 7.95 4.03 0.60
N GLY A 57 8.05 3.49 1.82
CA GLY A 57 7.58 2.14 2.14
C GLY A 57 6.09 1.96 1.86
N LEU A 58 5.26 2.87 2.36
CA LEU A 58 3.82 2.90 2.13
C LEU A 58 3.49 3.06 0.66
N GLN A 59 4.23 3.91 -0.08
CA GLN A 59 4.04 4.03 -1.53
C GLN A 59 4.24 2.69 -2.24
N ARG A 60 5.30 1.95 -1.89
CA ARG A 60 5.59 0.65 -2.51
C ARG A 60 4.61 -0.44 -2.11
N LEU A 61 4.18 -0.45 -0.85
CA LEU A 61 3.14 -1.35 -0.38
C LEU A 61 1.80 -1.08 -1.06
N LEU A 62 1.41 0.19 -1.20
CA LEU A 62 0.17 0.58 -1.87
C LEU A 62 0.21 0.26 -3.37
N GLU A 63 1.34 0.53 -4.04
CA GLU A 63 1.55 0.12 -5.44
C GLU A 63 1.39 -1.39 -5.61
N ALA A 64 2.00 -2.17 -4.73
CA ALA A 64 1.94 -3.63 -4.74
C ALA A 64 0.55 -4.17 -4.46
N SER A 65 -0.13 -3.63 -3.45
CA SER A 65 -1.47 -4.07 -3.06
C SER A 65 -2.48 -3.75 -4.16
N LEU A 66 -2.40 -2.57 -4.79
CA LEU A 66 -3.23 -2.20 -5.95
C LEU A 66 -2.97 -3.09 -7.16
N HIS A 67 -1.74 -3.58 -7.34
CA HIS A 67 -1.40 -4.44 -8.46
C HIS A 67 -1.96 -5.87 -8.32
N ILE A 68 -1.90 -6.43 -7.11
CA ILE A 68 -2.31 -7.82 -6.85
C ILE A 68 -3.81 -7.93 -6.52
N ASP A 69 -4.34 -6.98 -5.74
CA ASP A 69 -5.69 -7.04 -5.18
C ASP A 69 -6.25 -5.61 -4.95
N PRO A 70 -6.65 -4.91 -6.04
CA PRO A 70 -7.14 -3.54 -5.95
C PRO A 70 -8.41 -3.42 -5.10
N GLU A 71 -9.35 -4.37 -5.22
CA GLU A 71 -10.61 -4.37 -4.49
C GLU A 71 -10.37 -4.45 -2.98
N LYS A 72 -9.57 -5.42 -2.53
CA LYS A 72 -9.21 -5.58 -1.12
C LYS A 72 -8.39 -4.42 -0.58
N THR A 73 -7.56 -3.80 -1.44
CA THR A 73 -6.82 -2.58 -1.07
C THR A 73 -7.75 -1.42 -0.81
N VAL A 74 -8.71 -1.18 -1.71
CA VAL A 74 -9.70 -0.11 -1.54
C VAL A 74 -10.55 -0.34 -0.29
N GLU A 75 -10.99 -1.57 -0.05
CA GLU A 75 -11.73 -1.94 1.17
C GLU A 75 -10.93 -1.63 2.44
N ALA A 76 -9.66 -2.04 2.49
CA ALA A 76 -8.79 -1.76 3.62
C ALA A 76 -8.58 -0.26 3.87
N LEU A 77 -8.43 0.56 2.83
CA LEU A 77 -8.34 2.01 2.98
C LEU A 77 -9.64 2.60 3.53
N LYS A 78 -10.82 2.08 3.14
CA LYS A 78 -12.12 2.49 3.71
C LYS A 78 -12.20 2.14 5.19
N GLU A 79 -11.79 0.93 5.58
CA GLU A 79 -11.79 0.50 6.99
C GLU A 79 -10.87 1.35 7.87
N LEU A 80 -9.74 1.82 7.32
CA LEU A 80 -8.80 2.70 8.02
C LEU A 80 -9.26 4.17 8.09
N GLY A 81 -10.45 4.51 7.57
CA GLY A 81 -10.94 5.88 7.54
C GLY A 81 -10.25 6.77 6.49
N LEU A 82 -9.62 6.17 5.49
CA LEU A 82 -8.89 6.85 4.42
C LEU A 82 -9.76 7.00 3.15
N GLN A 83 -11.06 7.28 3.30
CA GLN A 83 -12.01 7.37 2.19
C GLN A 83 -11.61 8.42 1.15
N GLU A 84 -10.99 9.52 1.58
CA GLU A 84 -10.48 10.55 0.66
C GLU A 84 -9.45 9.97 -0.33
N LEU A 85 -8.61 9.03 0.12
CA LEU A 85 -7.62 8.37 -0.74
C LEU A 85 -8.29 7.45 -1.76
N VAL A 86 -9.39 6.80 -1.37
CA VAL A 86 -10.17 5.97 -2.29
C VAL A 86 -10.76 6.80 -3.42
N THR A 87 -11.40 7.93 -3.09
CA THR A 87 -11.95 8.83 -4.11
C THR A 87 -10.87 9.34 -5.07
N LEU A 88 -9.66 9.58 -4.55
CA LEU A 88 -8.50 9.98 -5.34
C LEU A 88 -7.96 8.85 -6.23
N LEU A 89 -8.10 7.59 -5.83
CA LEU A 89 -7.73 6.41 -6.63
C LEU A 89 -8.77 6.10 -7.72
N GLU A 90 -10.06 6.27 -7.43
CA GLU A 90 -11.19 5.98 -8.35
C GLU A 90 -11.40 7.08 -9.42
N SER A 91 -10.85 8.28 -9.21
CA SER A 91 -10.96 9.42 -10.15
C SER A 91 -9.90 9.42 -11.26
N HIS A 92 -9.22 8.28 -11.48
CA HIS A 92 -8.21 8.03 -12.52
C HIS A 92 -8.48 6.71 -13.23
#